data_AF-A0A2N6SG10-F1
#
_entry.id   AF-A0A2N6SG10-F1
#
_cell.length_a   1.000
_cell.length_b   1.000
_cell.length_c   1.000
_cell.angle_alpha   90.00
_cell.angle_beta   90.00
_cell.angle_gamma   90.00
#
_symmetry.space_group_name_H-M   'P 1'
#
loop_
_entity.id
_entity.type
_entity.pdbx_description
1 polymer ?
#
loop_
_entity_poly.entity_id
_entity_poly.type
_entity_poly.pdbx_seq_one_letter_code
_entity_poly.pdbx_strand_id
1 'polypeptide(L)'
;MVNKIRLIVGESPYPGRKTYKKLEIKNYLKLENNKKLVVGFISVSKINDENLVWCPTMKKVLNFLYEDSKINHIKSVKELLSLFKRDGIFLVNIYNELLPNNKIDKSSSIISIIDEFIKKNSDKKIEILMVGKESVKIISEKFGNKKYKNVECYSIIHPAARGRHSDQVKKQWITRDYKIMGNVYSESDKLKEVFTVSRTLTKEI
;
A
#
# COMPACT_ATOMS: atom_id res chain seq x y z
N MET A 1 0.01 -22.48 2.84
CA MET A 1 0.48 -21.29 3.59
C MET A 1 0.98 -20.26 2.59
N VAL A 2 0.86 -18.96 2.90
CA VAL A 2 1.32 -17.89 2.00
C VAL A 2 2.85 -17.75 2.11
N ASN A 3 3.58 -18.18 1.08
CA ASN A 3 5.05 -18.14 1.05
C ASN A 3 5.62 -16.76 0.65
N LYS A 4 4.74 -15.81 0.32
CA LYS A 4 5.09 -14.49 -0.21
C LYS A 4 4.25 -13.40 0.44
N ILE A 5 4.91 -12.42 1.04
CA ILE A 5 4.29 -11.28 1.70
C ILE A 5 4.55 -10.02 0.87
N ARG A 6 3.51 -9.23 0.62
CA ARG A 6 3.57 -7.96 -0.11
C ARG A 6 3.25 -6.81 0.83
N LEU A 7 4.20 -5.90 1.03
CA LEU A 7 4.03 -4.67 1.78
C LEU A 7 3.84 -3.51 0.81
N ILE A 8 2.68 -2.85 0.83
CA ILE A 8 2.40 -1.65 0.02
C ILE A 8 2.60 -0.43 0.92
N VAL A 9 3.69 0.29 0.74
CA VAL A 9 4.19 1.31 1.68
C VAL A 9 3.95 2.71 1.14
N GLY A 10 3.10 3.48 1.82
CA GLY A 10 2.94 4.91 1.66
C GLY A 10 3.72 5.71 2.71
N GLU A 11 3.85 7.02 2.49
CA GLU A 11 4.52 7.89 3.46
C GLU A 11 3.71 8.06 4.74
N SER A 12 2.44 8.45 4.60
CA SER A 12 1.67 8.95 5.73
C SER A 12 0.18 8.62 5.61
N PRO A 13 -0.58 8.89 6.67
CA PRO A 13 -2.01 8.69 6.67
C PRO A 13 -2.72 9.77 5.81
N TYR A 14 -3.88 9.48 5.21
CA TYR A 14 -4.65 10.47 4.44
C TYR A 14 -5.25 11.53 5.38
N PRO A 15 -5.08 12.82 5.07
CA PRO A 15 -5.46 13.93 5.96
C PRO A 15 -6.97 14.15 6.13
N GLY A 16 -7.81 13.36 5.45
CA GLY A 16 -9.25 13.62 5.36
C GLY A 16 -9.55 14.87 4.52
N ARG A 17 -10.80 15.03 4.07
CA ARG A 17 -11.28 16.25 3.39
C ARG A 17 -12.69 16.58 3.85
N LYS A 18 -13.16 17.81 3.63
CA LYS A 18 -14.54 18.23 3.97
C LYS A 18 -15.62 17.26 3.47
N THR A 19 -15.42 16.64 2.30
CA THR A 19 -16.34 15.68 1.68
C THR A 19 -16.06 14.19 2.01
N TYR A 20 -15.00 13.87 2.77
CA TYR A 20 -14.57 12.50 3.05
C TYR A 20 -14.02 12.37 4.47
N LYS A 21 -14.67 11.56 5.33
CA LYS A 21 -14.08 11.17 6.63
C LYS A 21 -13.01 10.08 6.44
N LYS A 22 -11.98 10.13 7.29
CA LYS A 22 -10.95 9.08 7.45
C LYS A 22 -11.64 7.85 8.03
N LEU A 23 -11.67 6.74 7.28
CA LEU A 23 -11.87 5.42 7.87
C LEU A 23 -10.51 4.78 8.01
N GLU A 24 -10.18 4.37 9.24
CA GLU A 24 -8.89 3.79 9.55
C GLU A 24 -9.00 2.27 9.37
N ILE A 25 -8.47 1.72 8.27
CA ILE A 25 -8.38 0.27 8.10
C ILE A 25 -7.12 -0.22 8.81
N LYS A 26 -7.31 -0.64 10.06
CA LYS A 26 -6.27 -1.29 10.87
C LYS A 26 -6.16 -2.75 10.47
N ASN A 27 -5.35 -3.08 9.46
CA ASN A 27 -4.92 -4.46 9.25
C ASN A 27 -3.82 -4.78 10.26
N TYR A 28 -4.16 -5.36 11.41
CA TYR A 28 -3.15 -5.57 12.46
C TYR A 28 -2.14 -6.65 12.06
N LEU A 29 -0.91 -6.24 11.78
CA LEU A 29 0.26 -7.10 11.99
C LEU A 29 0.70 -6.92 13.44
N LYS A 30 0.21 -7.81 14.32
CA LYS A 30 0.69 -7.89 15.70
C LYS A 30 2.08 -8.53 15.69
N LEU A 31 3.09 -7.77 16.07
CA LEU A 31 4.33 -8.34 16.58
C LEU A 31 4.17 -8.57 18.09
N GLU A 32 4.88 -9.55 18.66
CA GLU A 32 4.99 -9.68 20.12
C GLU A 32 5.43 -8.35 20.76
N ASN A 33 4.96 -8.06 21.98
CA ASN A 33 5.22 -6.83 22.77
C ASN A 33 4.50 -5.54 22.34
N ASN A 34 3.19 -5.58 22.08
CA ASN A 34 2.32 -4.40 21.88
C ASN A 34 2.70 -3.46 20.72
N LYS A 35 3.73 -3.78 19.92
CA LYS A 35 4.11 -3.02 18.72
C LYS A 35 3.08 -3.30 17.63
N LYS A 36 2.26 -2.30 17.34
CA LYS A 36 1.24 -2.34 16.30
C LYS A 36 1.86 -1.77 15.02
N LEU A 37 1.96 -2.57 13.97
CA LEU A 37 2.08 -2.03 12.63
C LEU A 37 0.70 -1.50 12.25
N VAL A 38 0.48 -0.19 12.42
CA VAL A 38 -0.78 0.45 11.99
C VAL A 38 -0.72 0.59 10.48
N VAL A 39 -1.75 0.03 9.83
CA VAL A 39 -1.78 -0.17 8.39
C VAL A 39 -2.30 1.06 7.67
N GLY A 40 -1.67 1.32 6.52
CA GLY A 40 -1.87 2.48 5.67
C GLY A 40 -3.27 2.61 5.09
N PHE A 41 -3.58 3.83 4.64
CA PHE A 41 -4.95 4.28 4.43
C PHE A 41 -5.75 3.48 3.40
N ILE A 42 -7.01 3.23 3.74
CA ILE A 42 -8.13 3.13 2.81
C ILE A 42 -9.12 4.21 3.21
N SER A 43 -9.23 5.27 2.41
CA SER A 43 -10.23 6.30 2.65
C SER A 43 -11.58 5.78 2.16
N VAL A 44 -12.54 5.64 3.07
CA VAL A 44 -13.93 5.37 2.73
C VAL A 44 -14.91 6.31 3.40
N SER A 45 -15.85 6.84 2.62
CA SER A 45 -16.85 7.82 3.07
C SER A 45 -17.90 7.20 3.98
N LYS A 46 -18.32 7.97 5.00
CA LYS A 46 -19.43 7.66 5.90
C LYS A 46 -20.75 7.43 5.17
N ILE A 47 -21.36 6.28 5.42
CA ILE A 47 -22.76 6.21 5.91
C ILE A 47 -22.85 5.32 7.17
N ASN A 48 -21.98 4.30 7.32
CA ASN A 48 -21.71 3.57 8.57
C ASN A 48 -20.28 2.99 8.57
N ASP A 49 -19.75 2.54 9.71
CA ASP A 49 -18.38 2.00 9.85
C ASP A 49 -18.17 0.66 9.11
N GLU A 50 -19.22 0.10 8.54
CA GLU A 50 -19.23 -1.19 7.85
C GLU A 50 -19.06 -1.06 6.34
N ASN A 51 -19.38 0.10 5.76
CA ASN A 51 -19.41 0.31 4.30
C ASN A 51 -18.19 1.09 3.76
N LEU A 52 -17.57 0.53 2.73
CA LEU A 52 -16.45 1.08 1.97
C LEU A 52 -16.94 1.96 0.81
N VAL A 53 -16.35 3.14 0.64
CA VAL A 53 -16.53 4.09 -0.47
C VAL A 53 -15.16 4.63 -0.90
N TRP A 54 -14.55 3.93 -1.85
CA TRP A 54 -13.16 4.14 -2.24
C TRP A 54 -12.85 5.56 -2.73
N CYS A 55 -11.82 6.18 -2.17
CA CYS A 55 -11.24 7.38 -2.78
C CYS A 55 -10.57 7.07 -4.13
N PRO A 56 -10.43 8.05 -5.04
CA PRO A 56 -9.84 7.83 -6.37
C PRO A 56 -8.44 7.21 -6.34
N THR A 57 -7.62 7.59 -5.36
CA THR A 57 -6.29 7.01 -5.12
C THR A 57 -6.38 5.51 -4.85
N MET A 58 -7.28 5.08 -3.98
CA MET A 58 -7.39 3.68 -3.60
C MET A 58 -7.98 2.83 -4.73
N LYS A 59 -8.95 3.35 -5.50
CA LYS A 59 -9.47 2.66 -6.70
C LYS A 59 -8.34 2.30 -7.68
N LYS A 60 -7.41 3.23 -7.89
CA LYS A 60 -6.24 2.98 -8.75
C LYS A 60 -5.33 1.89 -8.19
N VAL A 61 -5.06 1.89 -6.88
CA VAL A 61 -4.26 0.87 -6.21
C VAL A 61 -4.92 -0.51 -6.29
N LEU A 62 -6.22 -0.61 -6.02
CA LEU A 62 -6.93 -1.88 -6.10
C LEU A 62 -6.99 -2.43 -7.53
N ASN A 63 -7.27 -1.57 -8.51
CA ASN A 63 -7.23 -1.96 -9.92
C ASN A 63 -5.84 -2.42 -10.36
N PHE A 64 -4.78 -1.84 -9.79
CA PHE A 64 -3.42 -2.30 -10.02
C PHE A 64 -3.18 -3.70 -9.42
N LEU A 65 -3.62 -3.94 -8.18
CA LEU A 65 -3.40 -5.21 -7.48
C LEU A 65 -4.24 -6.37 -8.02
N TYR A 66 -5.47 -6.14 -8.48
CA TYR A 66 -6.41 -7.23 -8.78
C TYR A 66 -6.78 -7.37 -10.26
N GLU A 67 -6.45 -6.40 -11.11
CA GLU A 67 -6.93 -6.26 -12.51
C GLU A 67 -8.46 -6.36 -12.71
N ASP A 68 -9.23 -6.53 -11.66
CA ASP A 68 -10.66 -6.69 -11.70
C ASP A 68 -11.31 -5.46 -11.08
N SER A 69 -12.01 -4.67 -11.90
CA SER A 69 -12.74 -3.51 -11.41
C SER A 69 -13.82 -3.88 -10.38
N LYS A 70 -14.28 -5.14 -10.35
CA LYS A 70 -15.25 -5.63 -9.37
C LYS A 70 -14.73 -5.60 -7.94
N ILE A 71 -13.41 -5.53 -7.74
CA ILE A 71 -12.83 -5.30 -6.41
C ILE A 71 -13.34 -4.01 -5.78
N ASN A 72 -13.67 -2.99 -6.60
CA ASN A 72 -14.22 -1.73 -6.12
C ASN A 72 -15.68 -1.86 -5.67
N HIS A 73 -16.34 -3.00 -5.91
CA HIS A 73 -17.68 -3.33 -5.40
C HIS A 73 -17.64 -3.98 -4.01
N ILE A 74 -16.46 -4.35 -3.48
CA ILE A 74 -16.34 -4.77 -2.08
C ILE A 74 -16.80 -3.60 -1.20
N LYS A 75 -17.85 -3.85 -0.43
CA LYS A 75 -18.45 -2.86 0.47
C LYS A 75 -18.04 -3.08 1.91
N SER A 76 -17.59 -4.26 2.33
CA SER A 76 -17.24 -4.51 3.74
C SER A 76 -15.74 -4.38 4.02
N VAL A 77 -15.38 -3.66 5.09
CA VAL A 77 -14.00 -3.63 5.63
C VAL A 77 -13.50 -5.04 5.93
N LYS A 78 -14.36 -5.90 6.49
CA LYS A 78 -14.02 -7.27 6.89
C LYS A 78 -13.71 -8.14 5.67
N GLU A 79 -14.51 -8.01 4.62
CA GLU A 79 -14.32 -8.72 3.35
C GLU A 79 -12.98 -8.35 2.71
N LEU A 80 -12.67 -7.05 2.65
CA LEU A 80 -11.40 -6.58 2.12
C LEU A 80 -10.20 -7.06 2.96
N LEU A 81 -10.28 -6.97 4.28
CA LEU A 81 -9.20 -7.42 5.17
C LEU A 81 -8.97 -8.93 5.05
N SER A 82 -10.04 -9.70 4.92
CA SER A 82 -9.97 -11.15 4.65
C SER A 82 -9.26 -11.41 3.34
N LEU A 83 -9.62 -10.68 2.29
CA LEU A 83 -9.01 -10.77 0.97
C LEU A 83 -7.52 -10.45 1.01
N PHE A 84 -7.13 -9.32 1.60
CA PHE A 84 -5.72 -8.93 1.74
C PHE A 84 -4.92 -9.95 2.55
N LYS A 85 -5.47 -10.43 3.68
CA LYS A 85 -4.81 -11.46 4.49
C LYS A 85 -4.59 -12.75 3.70
N ARG A 86 -5.61 -13.19 2.95
CA ARG A 86 -5.53 -14.38 2.10
C ARG A 86 -4.45 -14.24 1.03
N ASP A 87 -4.35 -13.06 0.43
CA ASP A 87 -3.43 -12.81 -0.69
C ASP A 87 -2.03 -12.33 -0.23
N GLY A 88 -1.80 -12.27 1.08
CA GLY A 88 -0.52 -11.86 1.68
C GLY A 88 -0.21 -10.39 1.51
N ILE A 89 -1.22 -9.52 1.35
CA ILE A 89 -1.07 -8.09 1.11
C ILE A 89 -1.27 -7.31 2.40
N PHE A 90 -0.34 -6.40 2.69
CA PHE A 90 -0.40 -5.50 3.83
C PHE A 90 -0.12 -4.08 3.38
N LEU A 91 -0.99 -3.14 3.75
CA LEU A 91 -0.79 -1.72 3.46
C LEU A 91 -0.08 -1.06 4.64
N VAL A 92 0.93 -0.23 4.44
CA VAL A 92 1.75 0.30 5.54
C VAL A 92 1.98 1.77 5.31
N ASN A 93 1.90 2.59 6.36
CA ASN A 93 2.44 3.95 6.29
C ASN A 93 3.77 3.99 7.03
N ILE A 94 4.72 4.77 6.55
CA ILE A 94 5.97 5.00 7.28
C ILE A 94 5.69 5.73 8.59
N TYR A 95 4.81 6.74 8.53
CA TYR A 95 4.33 7.52 9.67
C TYR A 95 2.85 7.23 9.90
N ASN A 96 2.48 6.87 11.14
CA ASN A 96 1.11 6.45 11.44
C ASN A 96 0.19 7.57 11.89
N GLU A 97 0.75 8.71 12.27
CA GLU A 97 -0.01 9.80 12.86
C GLU A 97 0.12 11.10 12.06
N LEU A 98 -0.95 11.89 12.13
CA LEU A 98 -0.97 13.27 11.69
C LEU A 98 -1.19 14.12 12.92
N LEU A 99 -0.37 15.15 13.09
CA LEU A 99 -0.56 16.22 14.04
C LEU A 99 -1.78 17.08 13.65
N PRO A 100 -2.28 17.92 14.57
CA PRO A 100 -3.24 18.97 14.24
C PRO A 100 -2.75 19.77 13.02
N ASN A 101 -3.69 20.12 12.12
CA ASN A 101 -3.42 20.75 10.80
C ASN A 101 -2.83 19.82 9.73
N ASN A 102 -3.03 18.50 9.84
CA ASN A 102 -2.64 17.51 8.82
C ASN A 102 -1.13 17.43 8.56
N LYS A 103 -0.30 17.89 9.51
CA LYS A 103 1.15 17.72 9.43
C LYS A 103 1.51 16.29 9.81
N ILE A 104 2.51 15.71 9.15
CA ILE A 104 2.99 14.35 9.47
C ILE A 104 3.72 14.37 10.81
N ASP A 105 3.32 13.48 11.72
CA ASP A 105 4.09 13.25 12.94
C ASP A 105 5.26 12.30 12.64
N LYS A 106 6.46 12.85 12.53
CA LYS A 106 7.66 12.05 12.26
C LYS A 106 8.06 11.13 13.42
N SER A 107 7.60 11.41 14.65
CA SER A 107 7.87 10.56 15.81
C SER A 107 7.07 9.24 15.76
N SER A 108 5.94 9.24 15.04
CA SER A 108 5.09 8.06 14.79
C SER A 108 5.66 7.07 13.75
N SER A 109 6.96 7.14 13.47
CA SER A 109 7.65 6.30 12.49
C SER A 109 7.64 4.83 12.89
N ILE A 110 7.30 3.94 11.95
CA ILE A 110 7.27 2.49 12.18
C ILE A 110 8.34 1.71 11.42
N ILE A 111 9.37 2.39 10.91
CA ILE A 111 10.48 1.73 10.20
C ILE A 111 11.13 0.60 11.02
N SER A 112 11.29 0.78 12.33
CA SER A 112 11.82 -0.25 13.23
C SER A 112 10.90 -1.46 13.34
N ILE A 113 9.58 -1.26 13.24
CA ILE A 113 8.58 -2.33 13.25
C ILE A 113 8.63 -3.10 11.93
N ILE A 114 8.79 -2.43 10.79
CA ILE A 114 8.99 -3.08 9.47
C ILE A 114 10.26 -3.94 9.50
N ASP A 115 11.36 -3.43 10.07
CA ASP A 115 12.62 -4.15 10.23
C ASP A 115 12.44 -5.42 11.09
N GLU A 116 11.74 -5.32 12.22
CA GLU A 116 11.43 -6.46 13.08
C GLU A 116 10.52 -7.48 12.37
N PHE A 117 9.52 -7.00 11.62
CA PHE A 117 8.61 -7.85 10.84
C PHE A 117 9.37 -8.68 9.78
N ILE A 118 10.29 -8.04 9.06
CA ILE A 118 11.14 -8.73 8.06
C ILE A 118 11.96 -9.83 8.72
N LYS A 119 12.60 -9.53 9.86
CA LYS A 119 13.40 -10.50 10.61
C LYS A 119 12.60 -11.72 11.07
N LYS A 120 11.37 -11.52 11.55
CA LYS A 120 10.49 -12.62 12.00
C LYS A 120 9.92 -13.47 10.85
N ASN A 121 10.02 -12.99 9.62
CA ASN A 121 9.55 -13.70 8.42
C ASN A 121 10.71 -13.94 7.45
N SER A 122 11.89 -14.25 7.98
CA SER A 122 13.11 -14.50 7.19
C SER A 122 13.00 -15.72 6.28
N ASP A 123 12.07 -16.63 6.57
CA ASP A 123 11.69 -17.82 5.81
C ASP A 123 10.80 -17.51 4.58
N LYS A 124 10.24 -16.30 4.48
CA LYS A 124 9.30 -15.91 3.42
C LYS A 124 9.89 -14.88 2.49
N LYS A 125 9.49 -14.90 1.22
CA LYS A 125 9.77 -13.80 0.30
C LYS A 125 8.94 -12.59 0.70
N ILE A 126 9.58 -11.44 0.91
CA ILE A 126 8.94 -10.17 1.24
C ILE A 126 9.18 -9.19 0.10
N GLU A 127 8.10 -8.67 -0.47
CA GLU A 127 8.15 -7.71 -1.57
C GLU A 127 7.55 -6.39 -1.12
N ILE A 128 8.29 -5.30 -1.26
CA ILE A 128 7.90 -3.99 -0.76
C ILE A 128 7.62 -3.07 -1.95
N LEU A 129 6.39 -2.60 -2.10
CA LEU A 129 6.00 -1.57 -3.07
C LEU A 129 5.98 -0.19 -2.41
N MET A 130 6.95 0.64 -2.74
CA MET A 130 7.08 2.03 -2.30
C MET A 130 6.22 2.96 -3.17
N VAL A 131 5.20 3.58 -2.59
CA VAL A 131 4.26 4.45 -3.29
C VAL A 131 4.59 5.93 -3.04
N GLY A 132 5.24 6.57 -4.01
CA GLY A 132 5.62 7.97 -3.97
C GLY A 132 7.04 8.24 -3.47
N LYS A 133 7.57 9.42 -3.82
CA LYS A 133 9.00 9.77 -3.69
C LYS A 133 9.54 9.63 -2.26
N GLU A 134 8.80 10.10 -1.25
CA GLU A 134 9.26 10.03 0.15
C GLU A 134 9.35 8.60 0.66
N SER A 135 8.39 7.74 0.29
CA SER A 135 8.46 6.32 0.62
C SER A 135 9.67 5.64 -0.03
N VAL A 136 9.96 5.97 -1.30
CA VAL A 136 11.11 5.44 -2.04
C VAL A 136 12.40 5.81 -1.33
N LYS A 137 12.56 7.08 -0.95
CA LYS A 137 13.75 7.57 -0.24
C LYS A 137 13.98 6.80 1.05
N ILE A 138 12.99 6.80 1.95
CA ILE A 138 13.14 6.25 3.31
C ILE A 138 13.34 4.73 3.29
N ILE A 139 12.55 4.01 2.49
CA ILE A 139 12.63 2.54 2.43
C ILE A 139 13.91 2.09 1.73
N SER A 140 14.33 2.77 0.66
CA SER A 140 15.59 2.42 -0.03
C SER A 140 16.81 2.64 0.86
N GLU A 141 16.86 3.75 1.62
CA GLU A 141 17.94 4.00 2.60
C GLU A 141 18.02 2.91 3.68
N LYS A 142 16.89 2.33 4.09
CA LYS A 142 16.83 1.36 5.19
C LYS A 142 16.91 -0.11 4.76
N PHE A 143 16.39 -0.42 3.57
CA PHE A 143 16.18 -1.79 3.11
C PHE A 143 16.78 -2.07 1.71
N GLY A 144 17.17 -1.05 0.94
CA GLY A 144 17.64 -1.18 -0.44
C GLY A 144 19.04 -1.80 -0.60
N ASN A 145 19.89 -1.75 0.43
CA ASN A 145 21.29 -2.22 0.35
C ASN A 145 21.45 -3.75 0.50
N LYS A 146 20.51 -4.58 0.00
CA LYS A 146 20.51 -6.05 0.17
C LYS A 146 20.67 -6.53 1.63
N LYS A 147 20.32 -5.68 2.60
CA LYS A 147 20.40 -5.98 4.04
C LYS A 147 19.68 -7.28 4.38
N TYR A 148 18.61 -7.58 3.64
CA TYR A 148 17.82 -8.79 3.78
C TYR A 148 17.80 -9.56 2.46
N LYS A 149 18.23 -10.82 2.49
CA LYS A 149 18.24 -11.70 1.30
C LYS A 149 16.83 -12.04 0.81
N ASN A 150 15.85 -12.01 1.70
CA ASN A 150 14.46 -12.36 1.41
C ASN A 150 13.60 -11.15 1.03
N VAL A 151 14.17 -9.93 0.94
CA VAL A 151 13.44 -8.70 0.64
C VAL A 151 13.76 -8.21 -0.76
N GLU A 152 12.72 -7.86 -1.50
CA GLU A 152 12.83 -7.20 -2.80
C GLU A 152 11.99 -5.92 -2.81
N CYS A 153 12.57 -4.81 -3.27
CA CYS A 153 11.97 -3.49 -3.22
C CYS A 153 11.60 -3.00 -4.61
N TYR A 154 10.39 -2.45 -4.72
CA TYR A 154 9.80 -1.92 -5.94
C TYR A 154 9.25 -0.53 -5.66
N SER A 155 9.19 0.33 -6.68
CA SER A 155 8.73 1.70 -6.54
C SER A 155 7.75 2.10 -7.62
N ILE A 156 6.73 2.88 -7.23
CA ILE A 156 5.72 3.44 -8.12
C ILE A 156 5.46 4.91 -7.76
N ILE A 157 5.09 5.71 -8.76
CA ILE A 157 4.69 7.09 -8.54
C ILE A 157 3.40 7.17 -7.71
N HIS A 158 3.29 8.19 -6.85
CA HIS A 158 2.10 8.37 -6.03
C HIS A 158 0.85 8.62 -6.92
N PRO A 159 -0.30 7.95 -6.67
CA PRO A 159 -1.50 8.03 -7.52
C PRO A 159 -2.17 9.41 -7.58
N ALA A 160 -1.83 10.28 -6.63
CA ALA A 160 -2.26 11.68 -6.55
C ALA A 160 -1.12 12.68 -6.78
N ALA A 161 0.03 12.26 -7.35
CA ALA A 161 1.11 13.17 -7.70
C ALA A 161 0.61 14.29 -8.63
N ARG A 162 0.97 15.54 -8.30
CA ARG A 162 0.61 16.77 -9.04
C ARG A 162 1.85 17.39 -9.68
N GLY A 163 1.68 18.27 -10.68
CA GLY A 163 2.78 18.98 -11.36
C GLY A 163 3.00 18.52 -12.80
N ARG A 164 4.21 18.76 -13.36
CA ARG A 164 4.59 18.48 -14.78
C ARG A 164 4.35 17.03 -15.26
N HIS A 165 4.03 16.12 -14.34
CA HIS A 165 3.79 14.70 -14.61
C HIS A 165 2.31 14.30 -14.47
N SER A 166 1.34 15.20 -14.29
CA SER A 166 -0.06 14.84 -14.00
C SER A 166 -0.71 13.95 -15.06
N ASP A 167 -0.42 14.20 -16.34
CA ASP A 167 -0.98 13.41 -17.45
C ASP A 167 -0.22 12.08 -17.65
N GLN A 168 1.07 12.06 -17.33
CA GLN A 168 1.87 10.84 -17.27
C GLN A 168 1.46 9.94 -16.10
N VAL A 169 1.16 10.51 -14.92
CA VAL A 169 0.61 9.81 -13.74
C VAL A 169 -0.77 9.23 -14.05
N LYS A 170 -1.63 9.95 -14.78
CA LYS A 170 -2.92 9.42 -15.24
C LYS A 170 -2.70 8.25 -16.20
N LYS A 171 -1.85 8.40 -17.23
CA LYS A 171 -1.55 7.32 -18.18
C LYS A 171 -0.96 6.12 -17.45
N GLN A 172 0.07 6.25 -16.63
CA GLN A 172 0.72 5.14 -15.91
C GLN A 172 -0.22 4.31 -15.04
N TRP A 173 -1.08 4.96 -14.25
CA TRP A 173 -2.04 4.24 -13.41
C TRP A 173 -3.23 3.65 -14.19
N ILE A 174 -3.49 4.12 -15.42
CA ILE A 174 -4.60 3.65 -16.27
C ILE A 174 -4.12 2.59 -17.28
N THR A 175 -3.01 2.84 -17.98
CA THR A 175 -2.43 2.00 -19.03
C THR A 175 -1.40 1.02 -18.50
N ARG A 176 -0.97 1.18 -17.23
CA ARG A 176 0.11 0.39 -16.62
C ARG A 176 1.38 0.41 -17.45
N ASP A 177 1.66 1.54 -18.10
CA ASP A 177 2.86 1.78 -18.89
C ASP A 177 3.74 2.81 -18.17
N TYR A 178 4.62 2.30 -17.31
CA TYR A 178 5.59 3.01 -16.47
C TYR A 178 6.95 3.19 -17.16
N LYS A 179 7.03 3.15 -18.51
CA LYS A 179 8.29 3.38 -19.24
C LYS A 179 9.00 4.67 -18.81
N ILE A 180 10.05 4.45 -18.00
CA ILE A 180 11.20 5.30 -17.67
C ILE A 180 10.84 6.72 -17.22
N MET A 181 10.59 6.85 -15.90
CA MET A 181 10.76 8.11 -15.16
C MET A 181 12.06 8.05 -14.35
N GLY A 182 13.19 7.93 -15.06
CA GLY A 182 14.52 7.75 -14.48
C GLY A 182 14.66 6.45 -13.68
N ASN A 183 15.87 6.17 -13.18
CA ASN A 183 16.20 4.98 -12.36
C ASN A 183 15.48 4.93 -10.99
N VAL A 184 14.38 5.68 -10.81
CA VAL A 184 13.67 5.88 -9.54
C VAL A 184 12.47 4.94 -9.39
N TYR A 185 11.79 4.58 -10.50
CA TYR A 185 10.57 3.78 -10.49
C TYR A 185 10.76 2.44 -11.21
N SER A 186 10.10 1.40 -10.69
CA SER A 186 10.16 0.04 -11.25
C SER A 186 9.39 -0.08 -12.57
N GLU A 187 9.85 -1.00 -13.41
CA GLU A 187 9.21 -1.32 -14.69
C GLU A 187 7.83 -1.94 -14.50
N SER A 188 6.92 -1.63 -15.43
CA SER A 188 5.53 -2.08 -15.41
C SER A 188 5.36 -3.58 -15.32
N ASP A 189 6.12 -4.31 -16.13
CA ASP A 189 5.86 -5.73 -16.34
C ASP A 189 6.31 -6.53 -15.13
N LYS A 190 7.43 -6.13 -14.52
CA LYS A 190 7.85 -6.62 -13.20
C LYS A 190 6.80 -6.31 -12.13
N LEU A 191 6.28 -5.08 -12.10
CA LEU A 191 5.25 -4.71 -11.13
C LEU A 191 3.97 -5.56 -11.26
N LYS A 192 3.54 -5.86 -12.49
CA LYS A 192 2.39 -6.74 -12.75
C LYS A 192 2.68 -8.16 -12.30
N GLU A 193 3.80 -8.75 -12.72
CA GLU A 193 4.20 -10.11 -12.32
C GLU A 193 4.21 -10.29 -10.79
N VAL A 194 4.68 -9.27 -10.09
CA VAL A 194 4.96 -9.34 -8.65
C VAL A 194 3.72 -9.07 -7.81
N PHE A 195 2.98 -8.00 -8.13
CA PHE A 195 1.90 -7.47 -7.30
C PHE A 195 0.49 -7.74 -7.82
N THR A 196 0.33 -8.18 -9.06
CA THR A 196 -0.98 -8.56 -9.57
C THR A 196 -1.39 -9.93 -9.06
N VAL A 197 -2.60 -10.02 -8.53
CA VAL A 197 -3.26 -11.27 -8.15
C VAL A 197 -4.18 -11.65 -9.31
N SER A 198 -3.69 -12.51 -10.22
CA SER A 198 -4.51 -13.10 -11.28
C SER A 198 -5.57 -14.02 -10.67
N ARG A 199 -6.76 -13.50 -10.41
CA ARG A 199 -7.95 -14.29 -10.12
C ARG A 199 -9.14 -13.70 -10.84
N THR A 200 -9.84 -14.53 -11.60
CA THR A 200 -11.27 -14.33 -11.82
C THR A 200 -11.91 -14.39 -10.43
N LEU A 201 -12.62 -13.35 -9.99
CA LEU A 201 -13.54 -13.46 -8.85
C LEU A 201 -14.64 -14.46 -9.27
N THR A 202 -14.36 -15.76 -9.18
CA THR A 202 -15.38 -16.80 -9.33
C THR A 202 -16.39 -16.57 -8.22
N LYS A 203 -17.66 -16.56 -8.62
CA LYS A 203 -18.84 -16.31 -7.80
C LYS A 203 -18.95 -17.35 -6.67
N GLU A 204 -18.19 -17.20 -5.60
CA GLU A 204 -18.45 -17.88 -4.34
C GLU A 204 -18.18 -16.89 -3.21
N ILE A 205 -19.21 -16.09 -2.94
CA ILE A 205 -19.56 -15.59 -1.61
C ILE A 205 -20.92 -16.19 -1.30
#